data_AF-A0A660UBB6-F1
#
_entry.id   AF-A0A660UBB6-F1
#
_cell.length_a   1.000
_cell.length_b   1.000
_cell.length_c   1.000
_cell.angle_alpha   90.00
_cell.angle_beta   90.00
_cell.angle_gamma   90.00
#
_symmetry.space_group_name_H-M   'P 1'
#
loop_
_entity.id
_entity.type
_entity.pdbx_description
1 polymer ?
#
loop_
_entity_poly.entity_id
_entity_poly.type
_entity_poly.pdbx_seq_one_letter_code
_entity_poly.pdbx_strand_id
1 'polypeptide(L)'
;MRIAPDDFVFCYDSGLHFGETWWRKRFCRAMDQAGINWRSRNLTPHSSRHTTNTIVRNSGHDPAKIRAVLGWMDETVQDTYTHWDLDNLKAWADIVDEIWKK
;
A
#
# COMPACT_ATOMS: atom_id res chain seq x y z
N MET A 1 -9.25 -17.28 -20.76
CA MET A 1 -9.93 -16.11 -21.38
C MET A 1 -11.18 -15.85 -20.56
N ARG A 2 -11.50 -14.60 -20.18
CA ARG A 2 -12.74 -14.30 -19.45
C ARG A 2 -13.91 -14.32 -20.41
N ILE A 3 -14.83 -15.24 -20.20
CA ILE A 3 -16.01 -15.52 -21.04
C ILE A 3 -17.30 -15.18 -20.27
N ALA A 4 -17.27 -15.21 -18.93
CA ALA A 4 -18.39 -14.84 -18.06
C ALA A 4 -18.04 -13.73 -17.04
N PRO A 5 -19.04 -13.01 -16.49
CA PRO A 5 -18.81 -11.91 -15.54
C PRO A 5 -18.14 -12.32 -14.22
N ASP A 6 -18.29 -13.57 -13.82
CA ASP A 6 -17.74 -14.17 -12.61
C ASP A 6 -16.38 -14.84 -12.82
N ASP A 7 -15.86 -14.82 -14.05
CA ASP A 7 -14.53 -15.37 -14.33
C ASP A 7 -13.43 -14.58 -13.64
N PHE A 8 -12.53 -15.32 -12.99
CA PHE A 8 -11.34 -14.75 -12.40
C PHE A 8 -10.47 -14.05 -13.45
N VAL A 9 -9.94 -12.88 -13.06
CA VAL A 9 -8.93 -12.14 -13.83
C VAL A 9 -7.61 -12.91 -13.91
N PHE A 10 -7.25 -13.48 -12.76
CA PHE A 10 -5.97 -14.10 -12.49
C PHE A 10 -6.27 -15.52 -12.01
N CYS A 11 -6.05 -16.47 -12.90
CA CYS A 11 -6.31 -17.88 -12.66
C CYS A 11 -5.28 -18.73 -13.41
N TYR A 12 -5.20 -20.00 -13.06
CA TYR A 12 -4.52 -20.99 -13.87
C TYR A 12 -5.26 -21.21 -15.19
N ASP A 13 -4.62 -21.83 -16.16
CA ASP A 13 -5.25 -22.20 -17.43
C ASP A 13 -6.48 -23.13 -17.24
N SER A 14 -6.56 -23.82 -16.09
CA SER A 14 -7.71 -24.60 -15.67
C SER A 14 -8.91 -23.77 -15.19
N GLY A 15 -8.79 -22.44 -15.11
CA GLY A 15 -9.82 -21.53 -14.56
C GLY A 15 -9.81 -21.40 -13.04
N LEU A 16 -9.01 -22.21 -12.33
CA LEU A 16 -8.91 -22.14 -10.87
C LEU A 16 -8.17 -20.88 -10.41
N HIS A 17 -8.65 -20.27 -9.32
CA HIS A 17 -8.01 -19.09 -8.72
C HIS A 17 -6.58 -19.38 -8.22
N PHE A 18 -5.74 -18.34 -8.18
CA PHE A 18 -4.44 -18.42 -7.51
C PHE A 18 -4.61 -18.38 -5.99
N GLY A 19 -4.11 -19.41 -5.31
CA GLY A 19 -4.06 -19.43 -3.84
C GLY A 19 -3.01 -18.48 -3.25
N GLU A 20 -3.09 -18.23 -1.94
CA GLU A 20 -2.20 -17.30 -1.23
C GLU A 20 -0.70 -17.64 -1.40
N THR A 21 -0.36 -18.93 -1.35
CA THR A 21 1.03 -19.39 -1.53
C THR A 21 1.60 -19.00 -2.90
N TRP A 22 0.77 -18.98 -3.93
CA TRP A 22 1.18 -18.54 -5.26
C TRP A 22 1.61 -17.08 -5.19
N TRP A 23 0.73 -16.19 -4.70
CA TRP A 23 1.01 -14.76 -4.56
C TRP A 23 2.25 -14.49 -3.71
N ARG A 24 2.37 -15.16 -2.56
CA ARG A 24 3.54 -15.03 -1.67
C ARG A 24 4.84 -15.36 -2.40
N LYS A 25 4.91 -16.48 -3.12
CA LYS A 25 6.13 -16.90 -3.85
C LYS A 25 6.54 -15.88 -4.92
N ARG A 26 5.57 -15.35 -5.68
CA ARG A 26 5.84 -14.37 -6.74
C ARG A 26 6.28 -13.03 -6.16
N PHE A 27 5.62 -12.59 -5.09
CA PHE A 27 6.00 -11.38 -4.37
C PHE A 27 7.44 -11.44 -3.86
N CYS A 28 7.81 -12.52 -3.15
CA CYS A 28 9.18 -12.69 -2.65
C CYS A 28 10.20 -12.69 -3.80
N ARG A 29 9.91 -13.40 -4.89
CA ARG A 29 10.79 -13.40 -6.08
C ARG A 29 10.96 -12.01 -6.67
N ALA A 30 9.89 -11.23 -6.77
CA ALA A 30 9.95 -9.86 -7.30
C ALA A 30 10.78 -8.95 -6.38
N MET A 31 10.64 -9.09 -5.06
CA MET A 31 11.45 -8.36 -4.08
C MET A 31 12.94 -8.72 -4.19
N ASP A 32 13.26 -10.01 -4.31
CA ASP A 32 14.64 -10.48 -4.51
C ASP A 32 15.24 -9.92 -5.81
N GLN A 33 14.47 -9.93 -6.90
CA GLN A 33 14.88 -9.36 -8.20
C GLN A 33 15.09 -7.84 -8.14
N ALA A 34 14.32 -7.14 -7.31
CA ALA A 34 14.46 -5.70 -7.09
C ALA A 34 15.56 -5.34 -6.08
N GLY A 35 16.26 -6.32 -5.48
CA GLY A 35 17.25 -6.09 -4.44
C GLY A 35 16.68 -5.60 -3.12
N ILE A 36 15.38 -5.79 -2.88
CA ILE A 36 14.69 -5.35 -1.66
C ILE A 36 14.75 -6.47 -0.62
N ASN A 37 15.38 -6.20 0.52
CA ASN A 37 15.46 -7.15 1.65
C ASN A 37 14.11 -7.29 2.36
N TRP A 38 13.22 -8.10 1.79
CA TRP A 38 11.88 -8.35 2.33
C TRP A 38 11.90 -9.21 3.60
N ARG A 39 12.93 -10.01 3.83
CA ARG A 39 13.02 -10.90 4.99
C ARG A 39 13.28 -10.13 6.27
N SER A 40 14.32 -9.30 6.30
CA SER A 40 14.65 -8.50 7.50
C SER A 40 13.57 -7.45 7.79
N ARG A 41 12.90 -6.95 6.74
CA ARG A 41 11.82 -5.97 6.83
C ARG A 41 10.43 -6.59 7.03
N ASN A 42 10.34 -7.93 7.12
CA ASN A 42 9.08 -8.67 7.22
C ASN A 42 8.01 -8.24 6.20
N LEU A 43 8.41 -7.99 4.95
CA LEU A 43 7.50 -7.53 3.91
C LEU A 43 6.64 -8.69 3.38
N THR A 44 5.38 -8.36 3.14
CA THR A 44 4.39 -9.28 2.58
C THR A 44 3.63 -8.58 1.45
N PRO A 45 2.84 -9.28 0.63
CA PRO A 45 1.98 -8.61 -0.36
C PRO A 45 1.13 -7.49 0.27
N HIS A 46 0.71 -7.68 1.52
CA HIS A 46 -0.02 -6.69 2.30
C HIS A 46 0.76 -5.38 2.50
N SER A 47 2.08 -5.44 2.64
CA SER A 47 2.93 -4.24 2.75
C SER A 47 2.74 -3.29 1.56
N SER A 48 2.43 -3.81 0.36
CA SER A 48 2.14 -2.98 -0.82
C SER A 48 0.89 -2.12 -0.64
N ARG A 49 -0.10 -2.58 0.14
CA ARG A 49 -1.30 -1.82 0.50
C ARG A 49 -0.95 -0.62 1.38
N HIS A 50 -0.04 -0.80 2.35
CA HIS A 50 0.51 0.30 3.16
C HIS A 50 1.26 1.31 2.31
N THR A 51 2.13 0.83 1.41
CA THR A 51 2.87 1.68 0.48
C THR A 51 1.94 2.48 -0.43
N THR A 52 0.91 1.85 -0.99
CA THR A 52 -0.07 2.52 -1.86
C THR A 52 -0.81 3.61 -1.11
N ASN A 53 -1.30 3.32 0.11
CA ASN A 53 -1.95 4.33 0.93
C ASN A 53 -1.04 5.51 1.25
N THR A 54 0.21 5.24 1.65
CA THR A 54 1.17 6.30 1.99
C THR A 54 1.46 7.19 0.78
N ILE A 55 1.69 6.62 -0.41
CA ILE A 55 1.94 7.39 -1.64
C ILE A 55 0.73 8.26 -2.00
N VAL A 56 -0.48 7.68 -2.01
CA VAL A 56 -1.69 8.42 -2.41
C VAL A 56 -2.04 9.49 -1.38
N ARG A 57 -1.84 9.22 -0.08
CA ARG A 57 -2.05 10.23 0.98
C ARG A 57 -1.07 11.38 0.89
N ASN A 58 0.21 11.10 0.64
CA ASN A 58 1.25 12.13 0.48
C ASN A 58 1.05 13.00 -0.77
N SER A 59 0.31 12.51 -1.78
CA SER A 59 -0.06 13.31 -2.95
C SER A 59 -1.18 14.34 -2.71
N GLY A 60 -1.73 14.41 -1.49
CA GLY A 60 -2.75 15.39 -1.10
C GLY A 60 -4.17 15.02 -1.51
N HIS A 61 -4.42 13.77 -1.93
CA HIS A 61 -5.77 13.31 -2.23
C HIS A 61 -6.62 13.16 -0.96
N ASP A 62 -7.92 13.39 -1.13
CA ASP A 62 -8.93 13.27 -0.07
C ASP A 62 -8.87 11.89 0.61
N PRO A 63 -8.58 11.81 1.92
CA PRO A 63 -8.54 10.57 2.68
C PRO A 63 -9.80 9.72 2.56
N ALA A 64 -10.99 10.32 2.45
CA ALA A 64 -12.24 9.58 2.30
C ALA A 64 -12.31 8.79 0.99
N LYS A 65 -11.76 9.35 -0.10
CA LYS A 65 -11.67 8.67 -1.40
C LYS A 65 -10.65 7.54 -1.36
N ILE A 66 -9.52 7.75 -0.67
CA ILE A 66 -8.50 6.71 -0.47
C ILE A 66 -9.10 5.53 0.30
N ARG A 67 -9.89 5.78 1.35
CA ARG A 67 -10.61 4.74 2.10
C ARG A 67 -11.60 3.99 1.25
N ALA A 68 -12.39 4.68 0.42
CA ALA A 68 -13.35 4.04 -0.47
C ALA A 68 -12.66 3.10 -1.48
N VAL A 69 -11.53 3.52 -2.05
CA VAL A 69 -10.75 2.72 -3.01
C VAL A 69 -10.09 1.51 -2.34
N LEU A 70 -9.52 1.70 -1.15
CA LEU A 70 -8.84 0.61 -0.45
C LEU A 70 -9.83 -0.29 0.30
N GLY A 71 -11.06 0.14 0.53
CA GLY A 71 -12.10 -0.64 1.22
C GLY A 71 -12.00 -0.57 2.73
N TRP A 72 -11.72 0.62 3.28
CA TRP A 72 -11.73 0.86 4.73
C TRP A 72 -12.98 1.61 5.15
N MET A 73 -13.59 1.12 6.23
CA MET A 73 -14.81 1.71 6.80
C MET A 73 -14.54 2.93 7.69
N ASP A 74 -13.32 3.04 8.24
CA ASP A 74 -12.97 4.04 9.25
C ASP A 74 -11.56 4.62 9.02
N GLU A 75 -11.35 5.86 9.43
CA GLU A 75 -10.08 6.58 9.40
C GLU A 75 -9.01 5.97 10.30
N THR A 76 -9.42 5.45 11.47
CA THR A 76 -8.53 4.73 12.39
C THR A 76 -7.86 3.54 11.71
N VAL A 77 -8.58 2.83 10.82
CA VAL A 77 -8.02 1.74 10.04
C VAL A 77 -7.01 2.26 9.02
N GLN A 78 -7.28 3.39 8.36
CA GLN A 78 -6.35 4.00 7.41
C GLN A 78 -5.05 4.47 8.06
N ASP A 79 -5.12 5.01 9.28
CA ASP A 79 -3.94 5.50 10.00
C ASP A 79 -2.94 4.38 10.32
N THR A 80 -3.41 3.15 10.57
CA THR A 80 -2.51 1.98 10.71
C THR A 80 -1.73 1.65 9.44
N TYR A 81 -2.14 2.21 8.29
CA TYR A 81 -1.48 2.04 6.99
C TYR A 81 -0.62 3.21 6.55
N THR A 82 -0.49 4.24 7.38
CA THR A 82 0.27 5.44 7.04
C THR A 82 1.64 5.38 7.70
N HIS A 83 2.70 5.31 6.89
CA HIS A 83 4.05 5.51 7.40
C HIS A 83 4.31 7.01 7.45
N TRP A 84 4.26 7.60 8.65
CA TRP A 84 4.64 8.99 8.86
C TRP A 84 6.14 9.15 8.57
N ASP A 85 6.46 9.77 7.43
CA ASP A 85 7.85 10.03 7.05
C ASP A 85 8.43 11.21 7.86
N LEU A 86 9.74 11.18 8.11
CA LEU A 86 10.48 12.27 8.76
C LEU A 86 10.33 13.60 8.00
N ASP A 87 10.07 13.53 6.70
CA ASP A 87 9.82 14.72 5.88
C ASP A 87 8.51 15.44 6.24
N ASN A 88 7.49 14.73 6.73
CA ASN A 88 6.28 15.35 7.27
C ASN A 88 6.56 16.11 8.57
N LEU A 89 7.51 15.62 9.38
CA LEU A 89 7.93 16.29 10.61
C LEU A 89 8.80 17.53 10.32
N LYS A 90 9.60 17.52 9.25
CA LYS A 90 10.34 18.71 8.79
C LYS A 90 9.41 19.79 8.27
N ALA A 91 8.44 19.43 7.42
CA ALA A 91 7.44 20.38 6.94
C ALA A 91 6.65 21.00 8.10
N TRP A 92 6.35 20.22 9.15
CA TRP A 92 5.76 20.73 10.37
C TRP A 92 6.69 21.67 11.13
N ALA A 93 7.97 21.32 11.26
CA ALA A 93 8.98 22.16 11.90
C ALA A 93 9.14 23.51 11.17
N ASP A 94 9.13 23.51 9.83
CA ASP A 94 9.22 24.72 9.01
C ASP A 94 8.02 25.67 9.24
N ILE A 95 6.80 25.13 9.35
CA ILE A 95 5.59 25.90 9.68
C ILE A 95 5.68 26.50 11.08
N VAL A 96 6.15 25.72 12.06
CA VAL A 96 6.33 26.20 13.44
C VAL A 96 7.37 27.33 13.46
N ASP A 97 8.50 27.16 12.80
CA ASP A 97 9.54 28.18 12.68
C ASP A 97 9.01 29.49 12.06
N GLU A 98 8.11 29.40 11.07
CA GLU A 98 7.47 30.57 10.45
C GLU A 98 6.53 31.31 11.42
N ILE A 99 5.78 30.59 12.25
CA ILE A 99 4.86 31.16 13.24
C ILE A 99 5.63 31.91 14.34
N TRP A 100 6.77 31.37 14.78
CA TRP A 100 7.50 31.86 15.95
C TRP A 100 8.70 32.78 15.66
N LYS A 101 9.04 33.01 14.38
CA LYS A 101 10.07 34.00 13.95
C LYS A 101 9.57 35.46 13.88
N LYS A 102 8.56 35.83 14.68
CA LYS A 102 8.15 37.23 14.86
C LYS A 102 8.84 37.88 16.05
#